data_AF-A0A1Q7VGF6-F1
#
_entry.id   AF-A0A1Q7VGF6-F1
#
_cell.length_a   1.000
_cell.length_b   1.000
_cell.length_c   1.000
_cell.angle_alpha   90.00
_cell.angle_beta   90.00
_cell.angle_gamma   90.00
#
_symmetry.space_group_name_H-M   'P 1'
#
loop_
_entity.id
_entity.type
_entity.pdbx_description
1 polymer ?
#
loop_
_entity_poly.entity_id
_entity_poly.type
_entity_poly.pdbx_seq_one_letter_code
_entity_poly.pdbx_strand_id
1 'polypeptide(L)'
;MGLLLLASNAAAAPRVAVRVVPVFPPKLYASRGAVGSMVPASGSSVSRATALASLTRGKLENALLGGKPKGKPLISLGGPPAPVTIYVALPPAGKHHNLDRYPIAIVGGGYHGLLLSSSTHVPGLVSIADVAPTVRSLEQGEKPILTSRPAQDAPAQLEQMNARLNAAHFARKLSTRVLIGLVFGFAALAWLLRSPFFARAGLLAIPAMVLASTIASALHVEHGVAWWSGAIALVLTLPLSFATRTTRALALALAGLLAAYAVFLGASPATVSLAALGPHPEGGGRFFGLTNQVETLLLAPTLALGALVELPLLAIVALASLVVVGWSRLGADGGGLIVYAAGFATLALLSLRGRVTVTRAALAAVAVIAVGLALVGIDALTGGSSHVTHAVGGGPDRVLSDLGHRLRLSWRGIVNKTDHLEIAVVSLVTLVVLAVLRPRSRTLDALLVALAVSLVVNDSGFDILRFGALVAIAVFTWSRRMRFRD
;
A
#
# COMPACT_ATOMS: atom_id res chain seq x y z
N MET A 1 0.92 28.70 67.48
CA MET A 1 1.70 28.77 66.22
C MET A 1 1.62 27.43 65.53
N GLY A 2 0.98 27.35 64.37
CA GLY A 2 0.89 26.13 63.57
C GLY A 2 0.35 26.46 62.19
N LEU A 3 1.23 26.88 61.28
CA LEU A 3 0.90 27.15 59.89
C LEU A 3 0.86 25.82 59.13
N LEU A 4 -0.33 25.39 58.73
CA LEU A 4 -0.52 24.30 57.75
C LEU A 4 -0.18 24.83 56.35
N LEU A 5 0.98 24.43 55.83
CA LEU A 5 1.33 24.58 54.43
C LEU A 5 0.49 23.60 53.59
N LEU A 6 -0.60 24.11 53.02
CA LEU A 6 -1.28 23.49 51.88
C LEU A 6 -0.34 23.56 50.68
N ALA A 7 0.47 22.52 50.49
CA ALA A 7 1.20 22.29 49.25
C ALA A 7 0.18 21.97 48.15
N SER A 8 -0.31 23.00 47.47
CA SER A 8 -0.97 22.86 46.19
C SER A 8 0.05 22.29 45.21
N ASN A 9 -0.13 21.03 44.82
CA ASN A 9 0.51 20.46 43.63
C ASN A 9 0.01 21.27 42.42
N ALA A 10 0.70 22.36 42.11
CA ALA A 10 0.53 23.06 40.85
C ALA A 10 0.97 22.09 39.75
N ALA A 11 -0.01 21.42 39.13
CA ALA A 11 0.25 20.61 37.95
C ALA A 11 0.99 21.49 36.93
N ALA A 12 2.18 21.05 36.51
CA ALA A 12 2.99 21.79 35.55
C ALA A 12 2.13 22.11 34.32
N ALA A 13 2.21 23.35 33.84
CA ALA A 13 1.43 23.79 32.69
C ALA A 13 1.71 22.88 31.48
N PRO A 14 0.67 22.45 30.74
CA PRO A 14 0.86 21.55 29.61
C PRO A 14 1.77 22.20 28.57
N ARG A 15 2.77 21.45 28.10
CA ARG A 15 3.72 21.91 27.06
C ARG A 15 3.08 21.96 25.68
N VAL A 16 2.02 21.17 25.47
CA VAL A 16 1.33 21.02 24.19
C VAL A 16 -0.18 21.12 24.41
N ALA A 17 -0.88 21.85 23.55
CA ALA A 17 -2.34 21.93 23.55
C ALA A 17 -2.90 21.48 22.19
N VAL A 18 -4.02 20.74 22.21
CA VAL A 18 -4.73 20.33 20.99
C VAL A 18 -6.12 20.96 20.98
N ARG A 19 -6.41 21.77 19.96
CA ARG A 19 -7.66 22.52 19.83
C ARG A 19 -8.41 22.10 18.58
N VAL A 20 -9.62 21.57 18.80
CA VAL A 20 -10.58 21.36 17.71
C VAL A 20 -11.24 22.69 17.39
N VAL A 21 -11.06 23.17 16.17
CA VAL A 21 -11.56 24.47 15.69
C VAL A 21 -12.47 24.28 14.48
N PRO A 22 -13.29 25.28 14.11
CA PRO A 22 -13.96 25.29 12.81
C PRO A 22 -12.95 25.16 11.66
N VAL A 23 -13.42 24.71 10.49
CA VAL A 23 -12.58 24.63 9.28
C VAL A 23 -11.95 25.99 9.01
N PHE A 24 -10.64 26.01 8.75
CA PHE A 24 -9.86 27.23 8.56
C PHE A 24 -9.00 27.17 7.29
N PRO A 25 -8.76 28.30 6.61
CA PRO A 25 -7.81 28.34 5.51
C PRO A 25 -6.38 28.16 6.03
N PRO A 26 -5.52 27.34 5.41
CA PRO A 26 -4.12 27.15 5.86
C PRO A 26 -3.34 28.46 5.99
N LYS A 27 -3.65 29.46 5.16
CA LYS A 27 -3.05 30.81 5.21
C LYS A 27 -3.12 31.45 6.61
N LEU A 28 -4.13 31.12 7.42
CA LEU A 28 -4.31 31.65 8.78
C LEU A 28 -3.16 31.30 9.74
N TYR A 29 -2.48 30.18 9.51
CA TYR A 29 -1.40 29.71 10.39
C TYR A 29 -0.05 29.60 9.70
N ALA A 30 0.01 29.69 8.37
CA ALA A 30 1.24 29.49 7.58
C ALA A 30 2.39 30.45 7.97
N SER A 31 2.09 31.70 8.37
CA SER A 31 3.11 32.68 8.77
C SER A 31 3.74 32.44 10.14
N ARG A 32 3.11 31.63 10.99
CA ARG A 32 3.49 31.43 12.41
C ARG A 32 3.67 29.97 12.82
N GLY A 33 3.52 29.05 11.87
CA GLY A 33 3.48 27.62 12.14
C GLY A 33 3.72 26.79 10.88
N ALA A 34 3.59 25.48 11.05
CA ALA A 34 3.53 24.53 9.94
C ALA A 34 2.08 24.12 9.68
N VAL A 35 1.71 23.95 8.41
CA VAL A 35 0.35 23.62 7.97
C VAL A 35 0.31 22.30 7.19
N GLY A 36 -0.84 21.64 7.24
CA GLY A 36 -1.07 20.37 6.55
C GLY A 36 -2.55 20.11 6.24
N SER A 37 -2.79 19.06 5.46
CA SER A 37 -4.09 18.45 5.19
C SER A 37 -4.17 17.09 5.88
N MET A 38 -5.15 16.92 6.75
CA MET A 38 -5.33 15.77 7.62
C MET A 38 -6.40 14.83 7.06
N VAL A 39 -6.06 13.54 6.98
CA VAL A 39 -7.01 12.47 6.69
C VAL A 39 -7.67 12.01 8.00
N PRO A 40 -9.00 12.11 8.13
CA PRO A 40 -9.69 12.01 9.42
C PRO A 40 -10.09 10.58 9.82
N ALA A 41 -10.03 9.61 8.90
CA ALA A 41 -10.46 8.23 9.15
C ALA A 41 -9.89 7.25 8.11
N SER A 42 -10.15 5.96 8.33
CA SER A 42 -9.83 4.87 7.40
C SER A 42 -11.12 4.25 6.81
N GLY A 43 -11.13 3.98 5.50
CA GLY A 43 -12.26 3.43 4.76
C GLY A 43 -13.11 4.49 4.07
N SER A 44 -14.28 4.11 3.55
CA SER A 44 -15.09 4.96 2.65
C SER A 44 -15.97 6.01 3.33
N SER A 45 -16.10 5.96 4.67
CA SER A 45 -16.96 6.87 5.41
C SER A 45 -16.34 7.35 6.71
N VAL A 46 -16.70 8.56 7.12
CA VAL A 46 -16.23 9.19 8.35
C VAL A 46 -17.37 9.89 9.08
N SER A 47 -17.27 9.98 10.40
CA SER A 47 -18.10 10.85 11.23
C SER A 47 -17.22 11.70 12.15
N ARG A 48 -17.75 12.83 12.64
CA ARG A 48 -17.06 13.63 13.66
C ARG A 48 -16.69 12.80 14.89
N ALA A 49 -17.58 11.91 15.34
CA ALA A 49 -17.36 11.08 16.52
C ALA A 49 -16.22 10.06 16.33
N THR A 50 -16.15 9.41 15.16
CA THR A 50 -15.05 8.49 14.83
C THR A 50 -13.74 9.24 14.66
N ALA A 51 -13.74 10.39 13.99
CA ALA A 51 -12.55 11.22 13.84
C ALA A 51 -12.01 11.71 15.20
N LEU A 52 -12.89 12.15 16.10
CA LEU A 52 -12.53 12.53 17.47
C LEU A 52 -11.94 11.35 18.27
N ALA A 53 -12.51 10.15 18.09
CA ALA A 53 -11.99 8.96 18.74
C ALA A 53 -10.58 8.60 18.23
N SER A 54 -10.33 8.75 16.93
CA SER A 54 -9.01 8.55 16.32
C SER A 54 -7.99 9.60 16.76
N LEU A 55 -8.39 10.88 16.79
CA LEU A 55 -7.57 11.99 17.26
C LEU A 55 -7.05 11.76 18.68
N THR A 56 -7.94 11.36 19.59
CA THR A 56 -7.62 11.20 21.01
C THR A 56 -6.86 9.92 21.32
N ARG A 57 -7.00 8.88 20.50
CA ARG A 57 -6.36 7.56 20.73
C ARG A 57 -5.12 7.32 19.90
N GLY A 58 -4.86 8.14 18.88
CA GLY A 58 -3.73 7.97 17.97
C GLY A 58 -3.82 6.70 17.12
N LYS A 59 -5.03 6.28 16.73
CA LYS A 59 -5.27 5.04 15.98
C LYS A 59 -6.39 5.24 14.97
N LEU A 60 -6.31 4.54 13.84
CA LEU A 60 -7.40 4.41 12.88
C LEU A 60 -8.08 3.06 13.03
N GLU A 61 -9.37 3.01 12.74
CA GLU A 61 -10.14 1.78 12.55
C GLU A 61 -10.88 1.92 11.22
N ASN A 62 -10.91 0.86 10.41
CA ASN A 62 -11.59 0.91 9.12
C ASN A 62 -13.11 1.07 9.33
N ALA A 63 -13.76 1.89 8.50
CA ALA A 63 -15.20 2.10 8.52
C ALA A 63 -16.03 0.81 8.36
N LEU A 64 -15.53 -0.20 7.63
CA LEU A 64 -16.16 -1.52 7.52
C LEU A 64 -16.21 -2.27 8.85
N LEU A 65 -15.39 -1.87 9.83
CA LEU A 65 -15.34 -2.42 11.18
C LEU A 65 -15.99 -1.51 12.23
N GLY A 66 -16.68 -0.46 11.78
CA GLY A 66 -17.37 0.51 12.64
C GLY A 66 -16.60 1.82 12.84
N GLY A 67 -15.36 1.93 12.35
CA GLY A 67 -14.60 3.18 12.26
C GLY A 67 -14.14 3.79 13.60
N LYS A 68 -14.48 3.19 14.75
CA LYS A 68 -14.13 3.68 16.07
C LYS A 68 -12.98 2.84 16.67
N PRO A 69 -11.77 3.41 16.84
CA PRO A 69 -10.66 2.68 17.43
C PRO A 69 -10.91 2.34 18.90
N LYS A 70 -10.44 1.15 19.31
CA LYS A 70 -10.50 0.67 20.70
C LYS A 70 -9.33 1.22 21.54
N GLY A 71 -9.49 1.19 22.86
CA GLY A 71 -8.46 1.60 23.83
C GLY A 71 -8.75 2.93 24.52
N LYS A 72 -7.88 3.27 25.48
CA LYS A 72 -7.98 4.50 26.28
C LYS A 72 -7.49 5.71 25.46
N PRO A 73 -8.11 6.90 25.61
CA PRO A 73 -7.55 8.15 25.10
C PRO A 73 -6.13 8.37 25.61
N LEU A 74 -5.24 8.82 24.72
CA LEU A 74 -3.85 9.17 25.03
C LEU A 74 -3.68 10.65 25.38
N ILE A 75 -4.60 11.50 24.90
CA ILE A 75 -4.55 12.95 25.08
C ILE A 75 -5.92 13.51 25.48
N SER A 76 -5.88 14.67 26.13
CA SER A 76 -7.05 15.52 26.38
C SER A 76 -7.09 16.65 25.34
N LEU A 77 -8.29 17.17 25.06
CA LEU A 77 -8.50 18.25 24.09
C LEU A 77 -8.92 19.54 24.81
N GLY A 78 -8.61 20.68 24.22
CA GLY A 78 -8.94 22.00 24.77
C GLY A 78 -7.81 22.61 25.60
N GLY A 79 -8.18 23.45 26.56
CA GLY A 79 -7.25 24.21 27.41
C GLY A 79 -6.75 25.53 26.80
N PRO A 80 -6.03 26.35 27.58
CA PRO A 80 -5.38 27.55 27.08
C PRO A 80 -4.27 27.20 26.08
N PRO A 81 -3.90 28.12 25.16
CA PRO A 81 -2.75 27.93 24.29
C PRO A 81 -1.48 27.57 25.08
N ALA A 82 -0.74 26.60 24.58
CA ALA A 82 0.54 26.15 25.13
C ALA A 82 1.69 26.57 24.21
N PRO A 83 2.96 26.46 24.65
CA PRO A 83 4.13 26.76 23.81
C PRO A 83 4.12 26.08 22.44
N VAL A 84 3.52 24.88 22.37
CA VAL A 84 3.14 24.24 21.11
C VAL A 84 1.62 24.05 21.09
N THR A 85 0.95 24.58 20.07
CA THR A 85 -0.51 24.41 19.92
C THR A 85 -0.84 23.79 18.56
N ILE A 86 -1.57 22.67 18.59
CA ILE A 86 -2.06 21.95 17.42
C ILE A 86 -3.52 22.32 17.18
N TYR A 87 -3.80 22.96 16.06
CA TYR A 87 -5.15 23.30 15.61
C TYR A 87 -5.63 22.26 14.60
N VAL A 88 -6.76 21.62 14.87
CA VAL A 88 -7.35 20.60 14.00
C VAL A 88 -8.78 20.96 13.66
N ALA A 89 -9.14 20.88 12.38
CA ALA A 89 -10.53 20.86 11.96
C ALA A 89 -11.01 19.41 11.84
N LEU A 90 -12.27 19.15 12.20
CA LEU A 90 -12.88 17.83 12.12
C LEU A 90 -14.07 17.84 11.14
N PRO A 91 -14.45 16.67 10.61
CA PRO A 91 -15.69 16.51 9.87
C PRO A 91 -16.91 17.11 10.57
N PRO A 92 -17.92 17.55 9.80
CA PRO A 92 -19.20 17.95 10.36
C PRO A 92 -19.90 16.78 11.05
N ALA A 93 -20.92 17.08 11.86
CA ALA A 93 -21.74 16.05 12.49
C ALA A 93 -22.44 15.18 11.42
N GLY A 94 -22.73 13.92 11.75
CA GLY A 94 -23.27 12.93 10.80
C GLY A 94 -22.20 12.07 10.15
N LYS A 95 -22.64 11.19 9.23
CA LYS A 95 -21.80 10.26 8.48
C LYS A 95 -21.63 10.78 7.05
N HIS A 96 -20.39 10.89 6.61
CA HIS A 96 -19.99 11.48 5.34
C HIS A 96 -19.06 10.56 4.57
N HIS A 97 -18.90 10.81 3.27
CA HIS A 97 -17.86 10.14 2.47
C HIS A 97 -16.48 10.60 2.93
N ASN A 98 -15.56 9.65 3.10
CA ASN A 98 -14.20 9.94 3.56
C ASN A 98 -13.29 10.28 2.36
N LEU A 99 -13.59 11.39 1.68
CA LEU A 99 -12.79 11.93 0.59
C LEU A 99 -12.26 13.34 0.91
N ASP A 100 -12.85 14.00 1.90
CA ASP A 100 -12.43 15.32 2.33
C ASP A 100 -11.26 15.23 3.30
N ARG A 101 -10.27 16.11 3.07
CA ARG A 101 -9.15 16.33 3.98
C ARG A 101 -9.42 17.60 4.76
N TYR A 102 -9.03 17.61 6.02
CA TYR A 102 -9.31 18.71 6.94
C TYR A 102 -8.03 19.46 7.30
N PRO A 103 -8.05 20.79 7.40
CA PRO A 103 -6.84 21.55 7.70
C PRO A 103 -6.34 21.25 9.12
N ILE A 104 -5.02 21.17 9.24
CA ILE A 104 -4.28 21.07 10.51
C ILE A 104 -3.13 22.08 10.52
N ALA A 105 -2.83 22.65 11.68
CA ALA A 105 -1.68 23.50 11.88
C ALA A 105 -1.00 23.23 13.22
N ILE A 106 0.33 23.30 13.26
CA ILE A 106 1.12 23.27 14.50
C ILE A 106 1.85 24.61 14.61
N VAL A 107 1.60 25.32 15.70
CA VAL A 107 2.15 26.66 15.98
C VAL A 107 3.06 26.58 17.20
N GLY A 108 4.25 27.17 17.10
CA GLY A 108 5.28 27.13 18.14
C GLY A 108 6.21 25.91 18.03
N GLY A 109 7.16 25.78 18.96
CA GLY A 109 8.09 24.64 19.00
C GLY A 109 9.02 24.48 17.79
N GLY A 110 9.26 25.55 17.03
CA GLY A 110 10.07 25.52 15.80
C GLY A 110 9.35 25.00 14.56
N TYR A 111 8.04 24.71 14.63
CA TYR A 111 7.27 24.29 13.47
C TYR A 111 7.06 25.45 12.49
N HIS A 112 7.50 25.28 11.25
CA HIS A 112 7.27 26.25 10.18
C HIS A 112 7.20 25.59 8.79
N GLY A 113 6.37 26.13 7.90
CA GLY A 113 6.22 25.66 6.52
C GLY A 113 5.21 24.52 6.38
N LEU A 114 5.63 23.39 5.81
CA LEU A 114 4.78 22.22 5.58
C LEU A 114 4.97 21.16 6.65
N LEU A 115 3.86 20.59 7.13
CA LEU A 115 3.89 19.42 7.99
C LEU A 115 4.38 18.19 7.23
N LEU A 116 5.20 17.38 7.90
CA LEU A 116 5.66 16.08 7.45
C LEU A 116 5.20 15.02 8.43
N SER A 117 4.76 13.87 7.94
CA SER A 117 4.47 12.69 8.75
C SER A 117 5.31 11.52 8.26
N SER A 118 5.99 10.84 9.19
CA SER A 118 6.66 9.56 8.91
C SER A 118 5.67 8.42 8.65
N SER A 119 4.38 8.61 8.88
CA SER A 119 3.33 7.63 8.55
C SER A 119 2.84 7.80 7.11
N THR A 120 2.88 9.02 6.56
CA THR A 120 2.31 9.30 5.22
C THR A 120 3.35 9.40 4.12
N HIS A 121 4.57 9.87 4.43
CA HIS A 121 5.63 10.15 3.45
C HIS A 121 5.23 11.08 2.29
N VAL A 122 4.12 11.80 2.42
CA VAL A 122 3.65 12.81 1.45
C VAL A 122 3.71 14.17 2.14
N PRO A 123 4.59 15.09 1.69
CA PRO A 123 4.69 16.42 2.30
C PRO A 123 3.35 17.15 2.32
N GLY A 124 2.95 17.63 3.50
CA GLY A 124 1.69 18.31 3.70
C GLY A 124 0.49 17.40 3.95
N LEU A 125 0.61 16.08 3.81
CA LEU A 125 -0.44 15.13 4.15
C LEU A 125 -0.15 14.46 5.50
N VAL A 126 -1.13 14.43 6.40
CA VAL A 126 -0.98 13.78 7.71
C VAL A 126 -2.17 12.87 8.03
N SER A 127 -1.95 11.85 8.85
CA SER A 127 -3.04 11.07 9.43
C SER A 127 -3.49 11.70 10.74
N ILE A 128 -4.79 11.74 11.01
CA ILE A 128 -5.32 12.16 12.32
C ILE A 128 -4.76 11.30 13.48
N ALA A 129 -4.39 10.05 13.18
CA ALA A 129 -3.80 9.14 14.17
C ALA A 129 -2.38 9.55 14.59
N ASP A 130 -1.70 10.40 13.82
CA ASP A 130 -0.33 10.85 14.14
C ASP A 130 -0.33 11.95 15.22
N VAL A 131 -1.48 12.59 15.48
CA VAL A 131 -1.58 13.74 16.38
C VAL A 131 -1.34 13.35 17.85
N ALA A 132 -2.05 12.36 18.38
CA ALA A 132 -1.89 11.96 19.78
C ALA A 132 -0.48 11.44 20.12
N PRO A 133 0.16 10.58 19.31
CA PRO A 133 1.55 10.20 19.52
C PRO A 133 2.51 11.39 19.44
N THR A 134 2.28 12.34 18.52
CA THR A 134 3.07 13.57 18.43
C THR A 134 3.01 14.38 19.72
N VAL A 135 1.81 14.56 20.30
CA VAL A 135 1.64 15.26 21.59
C VAL A 135 2.45 14.57 22.68
N ARG A 136 2.36 13.24 22.77
CA ARG A 136 3.09 12.44 23.76
C ARG A 136 4.60 12.61 23.63
N SER A 137 5.14 12.48 22.41
CA SER A 137 6.56 12.67 22.16
C SER A 137 7.02 14.09 22.52
N LEU A 138 6.25 15.12 22.16
CA LEU A 138 6.58 16.51 22.50
C LEU A 138 6.55 16.77 24.01
N GLU A 139 5.60 16.20 24.75
CA GLU A 139 5.55 16.28 26.21
C GLU A 139 6.77 15.61 26.85
N GLN A 140 7.22 14.49 26.29
CA GLN A 140 8.37 13.69 26.75
C GLN A 140 9.72 14.22 26.25
N GLY A 141 9.74 15.21 25.34
CA GLY A 141 10.97 15.70 24.71
C GLY A 141 11.59 14.73 23.71
N GLU A 142 10.81 13.77 23.21
CA GLU A 142 11.21 12.80 22.19
C GLU A 142 10.94 13.34 20.78
N LYS A 143 11.55 12.70 19.77
CA LYS A 143 11.31 13.04 18.37
C LYS A 143 9.85 12.73 17.97
N PRO A 144 9.05 13.73 17.57
CA PRO A 144 7.67 13.50 17.21
C PRO A 144 7.51 12.87 15.81
N ILE A 145 6.37 12.21 15.59
CA ILE A 145 5.96 11.68 14.28
C ILE A 145 5.71 12.82 13.29
N LEU A 146 4.97 13.84 13.73
CA LEU A 146 4.75 15.06 12.94
C LEU A 146 5.92 16.01 13.12
N THR A 147 6.58 16.34 12.02
CA THR A 147 7.65 17.35 11.96
C THR A 147 7.29 18.39 10.91
N SER A 148 8.19 19.32 10.61
CA SER A 148 7.98 20.32 9.56
C SER A 148 9.21 20.55 8.71
N ARG A 149 8.99 21.02 7.48
CA ARG A 149 10.05 21.57 6.63
C ARG A 149 9.70 22.99 6.18
N PRO A 150 10.70 23.89 6.04
CA PRO A 150 10.50 25.17 5.38
C PRO A 150 9.88 25.00 3.99
N ALA A 151 8.95 25.87 3.64
CA ALA A 151 8.33 25.94 2.33
C ALA A 151 8.00 27.40 2.01
N GLN A 152 8.35 27.85 0.81
CA GLN A 152 8.15 29.25 0.39
C GLN A 152 6.66 29.64 0.40
N ASP A 153 5.80 28.78 -0.16
CA ASP A 153 4.35 28.92 -0.12
C ASP A 153 3.72 27.59 0.29
N ALA A 154 3.64 27.35 1.60
CA ALA A 154 3.03 26.13 2.14
C ALA A 154 1.55 25.99 1.74
N PRO A 155 0.70 27.04 1.81
CA PRO A 155 -0.68 26.97 1.32
C PRO A 155 -0.81 26.53 -0.15
N ALA A 156 -0.06 27.14 -1.08
CA ALA A 156 -0.15 26.78 -2.50
C ALA A 156 0.32 25.33 -2.74
N GLN A 157 1.37 24.88 -2.06
CA GLN A 157 1.83 23.49 -2.15
C GLN A 157 0.78 22.50 -1.61
N LEU A 158 0.05 22.85 -0.55
CA LEU A 158 -1.06 22.04 -0.05
C LEU A 158 -2.23 21.96 -1.04
N GLU A 159 -2.57 23.07 -1.69
CA GLU A 159 -3.61 23.11 -2.72
C GLU A 159 -3.24 22.21 -3.91
N GLN A 160 -2.01 22.33 -4.41
CA GLN A 160 -1.50 21.48 -5.49
C GLN A 160 -1.49 19.99 -5.11
N MET A 161 -0.99 19.65 -3.92
CA MET A 161 -0.99 18.27 -3.43
C MET A 161 -2.42 17.71 -3.35
N ASN A 162 -3.37 18.48 -2.82
CA ASN A 162 -4.78 18.08 -2.75
C ASN A 162 -5.41 17.89 -4.14
N ALA A 163 -5.11 18.77 -5.09
CA ALA A 163 -5.57 18.64 -6.47
C ALA A 163 -5.06 17.34 -7.11
N ARG A 164 -3.78 17.02 -6.93
CA ARG A 164 -3.17 15.77 -7.41
C ARG A 164 -3.78 14.52 -6.79
N LEU A 165 -4.02 14.53 -5.48
CA LEU A 165 -4.72 13.44 -4.78
C LEU A 165 -6.12 13.20 -5.36
N ASN A 166 -6.88 14.27 -5.58
CA ASN A 166 -8.21 14.18 -6.17
C ASN A 166 -8.15 13.64 -7.62
N ALA A 167 -7.24 14.17 -8.44
CA ALA A 167 -7.04 13.72 -9.81
C ALA A 167 -6.70 12.22 -9.88
N ALA A 168 -5.79 11.75 -9.01
CA ALA A 168 -5.43 10.34 -8.92
C ALA A 168 -6.62 9.46 -8.48
N HIS A 169 -7.40 9.91 -7.49
CA HIS A 169 -8.59 9.21 -7.03
C HIS A 169 -9.62 9.02 -8.15
N PHE A 170 -9.96 10.09 -8.87
CA PHE A 170 -10.93 10.02 -9.97
C PHE A 170 -10.40 9.23 -11.17
N ALA A 171 -9.10 9.30 -11.45
CA ALA A 171 -8.49 8.54 -12.53
C ALA A 171 -8.41 7.03 -12.26
N ARG A 172 -8.33 6.60 -10.99
CA ARG A 172 -8.07 5.21 -10.60
C ARG A 172 -9.01 4.20 -11.25
N LYS A 173 -10.32 4.47 -11.22
CA LYS A 173 -11.32 3.56 -11.81
C LYS A 173 -11.09 3.39 -13.31
N LEU A 174 -10.77 4.48 -14.00
CA LEU A 174 -10.49 4.46 -15.43
C LEU A 174 -9.13 3.81 -15.73
N SER A 175 -8.06 4.14 -15.00
CA SER A 175 -6.75 3.50 -15.13
C SER A 175 -6.82 1.98 -14.92
N THR A 176 -7.61 1.54 -13.95
CA THR A 176 -7.87 0.12 -13.70
C THR A 176 -8.58 -0.54 -14.88
N ARG A 177 -9.57 0.12 -15.49
CA ARG A 177 -10.25 -0.40 -16.69
C ARG A 177 -9.31 -0.46 -17.89
N VAL A 178 -8.45 0.55 -18.06
CA VAL A 178 -7.43 0.56 -19.12
C VAL A 178 -6.47 -0.61 -18.93
N LEU A 179 -5.93 -0.84 -17.73
CA LEU A 179 -5.09 -2.00 -17.42
C LEU A 179 -5.79 -3.32 -17.76
N ILE A 180 -7.02 -3.50 -17.28
CA ILE A 180 -7.83 -4.68 -17.56
C ILE A 180 -8.00 -4.86 -19.08
N GLY A 181 -8.40 -3.81 -19.79
CA GLY A 181 -8.59 -3.83 -21.23
C GLY A 181 -7.30 -4.16 -22.00
N LEU A 182 -6.15 -3.65 -21.58
CA LEU A 182 -4.86 -3.97 -22.18
C LEU A 182 -4.50 -5.45 -21.99
N VAL A 183 -4.59 -5.96 -20.76
CA VAL A 183 -4.23 -7.35 -20.46
C VAL A 183 -5.18 -8.33 -21.15
N PHE A 184 -6.50 -8.11 -21.05
CA PHE A 184 -7.48 -8.94 -21.73
C PHE A 184 -7.40 -8.83 -23.25
N GLY A 185 -7.23 -7.61 -23.78
CA GLY A 185 -7.10 -7.36 -25.22
C GLY A 185 -5.88 -8.09 -25.79
N PHE A 186 -4.73 -7.97 -25.14
CA PHE A 186 -3.52 -8.69 -25.55
C PHE A 186 -3.66 -10.20 -25.37
N ALA A 187 -4.27 -10.68 -24.29
CA ALA A 187 -4.54 -12.11 -24.14
C ALA A 187 -5.45 -12.64 -25.26
N ALA A 188 -6.55 -11.94 -25.57
CA ALA A 188 -7.46 -12.31 -26.64
C ALA A 188 -6.76 -12.32 -28.01
N LEU A 189 -5.98 -11.29 -28.34
CA LEU A 189 -5.19 -11.23 -29.57
C LEU A 189 -4.13 -12.34 -29.63
N ALA A 190 -3.50 -12.68 -28.50
CA ALA A 190 -2.56 -13.79 -28.43
C ALA A 190 -3.25 -15.13 -28.74
N TRP A 191 -4.51 -15.31 -28.33
CA TRP A 191 -5.28 -16.52 -28.64
C TRP A 191 -5.78 -16.56 -30.08
N LEU A 192 -6.39 -15.46 -30.54
CA LEU A 192 -6.97 -15.32 -31.88
C LEU A 192 -5.89 -15.43 -32.97
N LEU A 193 -4.79 -14.70 -32.79
CA LEU A 193 -3.69 -14.63 -33.77
C LEU A 193 -2.59 -15.65 -33.48
N ARG A 194 -2.76 -16.48 -32.44
CA ARG A 194 -1.77 -17.49 -31.98
C ARG A 194 -0.36 -16.90 -31.80
N SER A 195 -0.28 -15.65 -31.36
CA SER A 195 0.94 -14.85 -31.43
C SER A 195 1.65 -14.77 -30.08
N PRO A 196 2.93 -15.18 -29.99
CA PRO A 196 3.73 -15.02 -28.78
C PRO A 196 4.04 -13.55 -28.48
N PHE A 197 3.96 -12.66 -29.48
CA PHE A 197 4.12 -11.22 -29.29
C PHE A 197 3.05 -10.66 -28.36
N PHE A 198 1.77 -10.93 -28.64
CA PHE A 198 0.67 -10.45 -27.81
C PHE A 198 0.64 -11.14 -26.44
N ALA A 199 1.13 -12.38 -26.34
CA ALA A 199 1.27 -13.07 -25.07
C ALA A 199 2.29 -12.39 -24.14
N ARG A 200 3.44 -11.95 -24.70
CA ARG A 200 4.41 -11.11 -23.97
C ARG A 200 3.85 -9.74 -23.63
N ALA A 201 3.11 -9.12 -24.56
CA ALA A 201 2.48 -7.83 -24.33
C ALA A 201 1.51 -7.87 -23.14
N GLY A 202 0.69 -8.92 -23.03
CA GLY A 202 -0.21 -9.10 -21.89
C GLY A 202 0.51 -9.18 -20.54
N LEU A 203 1.66 -9.86 -20.49
CA LEU A 203 2.48 -9.96 -19.28
C LEU A 203 3.21 -8.64 -18.96
N LEU A 204 3.82 -8.00 -19.96
CA LEU A 204 4.57 -6.74 -19.82
C LEU A 204 3.67 -5.53 -19.52
N ALA A 205 2.42 -5.54 -19.99
CA ALA A 205 1.47 -4.47 -19.76
C ALA A 205 1.21 -4.22 -18.27
N ILE A 206 1.30 -5.25 -17.43
CA ILE A 206 1.03 -5.15 -15.99
C ILE A 206 2.06 -4.24 -15.29
N PRO A 207 3.36 -4.59 -15.25
CA PRO A 207 4.36 -3.71 -14.63
C PRO A 207 4.54 -2.41 -15.40
N ALA A 208 4.37 -2.40 -16.74
CA ALA A 208 4.44 -1.18 -17.52
C ALA A 208 3.35 -0.18 -17.15
N MET A 209 2.13 -0.63 -16.85
CA MET A 209 1.01 0.26 -16.47
C MET A 209 1.15 0.80 -15.04
N VAL A 210 1.65 -0.01 -14.10
CA VAL A 210 1.99 0.46 -12.74
C VAL A 210 3.08 1.54 -12.81
N LEU A 211 4.14 1.29 -13.59
CA LEU A 211 5.20 2.26 -13.81
C LEU A 211 4.70 3.51 -14.55
N ALA A 212 3.90 3.34 -15.61
CA ALA A 212 3.33 4.45 -16.38
C ALA A 212 2.46 5.36 -15.51
N SER A 213 1.65 4.79 -14.60
CA SER A 213 0.88 5.58 -13.64
C SER A 213 1.76 6.37 -12.68
N THR A 214 2.93 5.84 -12.33
CA THR A 214 3.91 6.51 -11.46
C THR A 214 4.63 7.62 -12.20
N ILE A 215 5.00 7.38 -13.47
CA ILE A 215 5.59 8.40 -14.37
C ILE A 215 4.59 9.54 -14.61
N ALA A 216 3.32 9.24 -14.89
CA ALA A 216 2.29 10.26 -15.05
C ALA A 216 2.14 11.13 -13.79
N SER A 217 2.22 10.52 -12.60
CA SER A 217 2.27 11.26 -11.32
C SER A 217 3.53 12.12 -11.21
N ALA A 218 4.71 11.60 -11.59
CA ALA A 218 5.98 12.33 -11.56
C ALA A 218 5.98 13.54 -12.51
N LEU A 219 5.32 13.41 -13.67
CA LEU A 219 5.15 14.46 -14.67
C LEU A 219 4.06 15.47 -14.30
N HIS A 220 3.44 15.34 -13.13
CA HIS A 220 2.38 16.24 -12.65
C HIS A 220 1.20 16.34 -13.62
N VAL A 221 0.86 15.22 -14.28
CA VAL A 221 -0.32 15.16 -15.14
C VAL A 221 -1.56 15.18 -14.25
N GLU A 222 -2.31 16.29 -14.28
CA GLU A 222 -3.55 16.45 -13.49
C GLU A 222 -4.80 16.05 -14.28
N HIS A 223 -4.75 16.20 -15.61
CA HIS A 223 -5.87 15.90 -16.51
C HIS A 223 -5.57 14.68 -17.38
N GLY A 224 -6.56 13.79 -17.53
CA GLY A 224 -6.43 12.63 -18.41
C GLY A 224 -5.42 11.58 -17.93
N VAL A 225 -5.11 11.53 -16.63
CA VAL A 225 -4.12 10.61 -16.04
C VAL A 225 -4.27 9.17 -16.54
N ALA A 226 -5.50 8.67 -16.65
CA ALA A 226 -5.76 7.31 -17.11
C ALA A 226 -5.39 7.09 -18.59
N TRP A 227 -5.68 8.07 -19.46
CA TRP A 227 -5.34 8.00 -20.88
C TRP A 227 -3.84 8.11 -21.10
N TRP A 228 -3.18 9.04 -20.41
CA TRP A 228 -1.72 9.19 -20.46
C TRP A 228 -1.01 7.95 -19.91
N SER A 229 -1.47 7.40 -18.78
CA SER A 229 -0.92 6.15 -18.23
C SER A 229 -1.08 4.99 -19.23
N GLY A 230 -2.25 4.88 -19.87
CA GLY A 230 -2.50 3.89 -20.92
C GLY A 230 -1.62 4.06 -22.15
N ALA A 231 -1.47 5.30 -22.63
CA ALA A 231 -0.64 5.62 -23.78
C ALA A 231 0.84 5.33 -23.50
N ILE A 232 1.37 5.75 -22.35
CA ILE A 232 2.73 5.44 -21.90
C ILE A 232 2.89 3.92 -21.77
N ALA A 233 1.93 3.22 -21.17
CA ALA A 233 1.98 1.77 -21.03
C ALA A 233 2.03 1.06 -22.40
N LEU A 234 1.25 1.52 -23.40
CA LEU A 234 1.29 0.99 -24.76
C LEU A 234 2.64 1.24 -25.44
N VAL A 235 3.16 2.47 -25.33
CA VAL A 235 4.47 2.88 -25.88
C VAL A 235 5.62 2.11 -25.23
N LEU A 236 5.52 1.72 -23.97
CA LEU A 236 6.49 0.83 -23.33
C LEU A 236 6.28 -0.63 -23.76
N THR A 237 5.04 -1.12 -23.73
CA THR A 237 4.73 -2.54 -23.87
C THR A 237 4.99 -3.06 -25.28
N LEU A 238 4.57 -2.35 -26.33
CA LEU A 238 4.65 -2.85 -27.70
C LEU A 238 6.11 -2.97 -28.20
N PRO A 239 6.98 -1.95 -28.06
CA PRO A 239 8.39 -2.06 -28.44
C PRO A 239 9.12 -3.10 -27.60
N LEU A 240 8.87 -3.15 -26.28
CA LEU A 240 9.46 -4.19 -25.42
C LEU A 240 9.01 -5.58 -25.87
N SER A 241 7.74 -5.78 -26.22
CA SER A 241 7.23 -7.07 -26.72
C SER A 241 7.89 -7.49 -28.04
N PHE A 242 8.27 -6.52 -28.87
CA PHE A 242 9.02 -6.75 -30.12
C PHE A 242 10.49 -7.10 -29.85
N ALA A 243 11.14 -6.41 -28.91
CA ALA A 243 12.54 -6.60 -28.55
C ALA A 243 12.78 -7.87 -27.70
N THR A 244 11.78 -8.31 -26.92
CA THR A 244 11.88 -9.43 -25.97
C THR A 244 11.60 -10.80 -26.59
N ARG A 245 12.15 -11.07 -27.79
CA ARG A 245 11.91 -12.34 -28.50
C ARG A 245 12.58 -13.53 -27.82
N THR A 246 13.63 -13.29 -27.03
CA THR A 246 14.37 -14.32 -26.29
C THR A 246 13.99 -14.31 -24.81
N THR A 247 14.14 -15.46 -24.15
CA THR A 247 13.96 -15.63 -22.70
C THR A 247 14.75 -14.59 -21.90
N ARG A 248 16.03 -14.41 -22.25
CA ARG A 248 16.93 -13.46 -21.58
C ARG A 248 16.46 -12.02 -21.76
N ALA A 249 16.07 -11.63 -22.98
CA ALA A 249 15.57 -10.28 -23.23
C ALA A 249 14.28 -10.00 -22.44
N LEU A 250 13.35 -10.97 -22.39
CA LEU A 250 12.12 -10.83 -21.60
C LEU A 250 12.41 -10.74 -20.10
N ALA A 251 13.34 -11.55 -19.57
CA ALA A 251 13.78 -11.47 -18.19
C ALA A 251 14.37 -10.09 -17.86
N LEU A 252 15.26 -9.57 -18.71
CA LEU A 252 15.85 -8.24 -18.53
C LEU A 252 14.80 -7.12 -18.59
N ALA A 253 13.80 -7.23 -19.48
CA ALA A 253 12.73 -6.24 -19.55
C ALA A 253 11.84 -6.25 -18.30
N LEU A 254 11.44 -7.44 -17.82
CA LEU A 254 10.68 -7.56 -16.57
C LEU A 254 11.48 -7.04 -15.37
N ALA A 255 12.75 -7.44 -15.27
CA ALA A 255 13.65 -6.96 -14.22
C ALA A 255 13.81 -5.43 -14.27
N GLY A 256 13.99 -4.86 -15.46
CA GLY A 256 14.11 -3.42 -15.66
C GLY A 256 12.85 -2.65 -15.25
N LEU A 257 11.66 -3.12 -15.63
CA LEU A 257 10.39 -2.49 -15.24
C LEU A 257 10.16 -2.57 -13.72
N LEU A 258 10.40 -3.74 -13.12
CA LEU A 258 10.26 -3.95 -11.67
C LEU A 258 11.29 -3.12 -10.89
N ALA A 259 12.54 -3.09 -11.32
CA ALA A 259 13.61 -2.30 -10.71
C ALA A 259 13.31 -0.80 -10.82
N ALA A 260 12.85 -0.31 -11.98
CA ALA A 260 12.46 1.09 -12.14
C ALA A 260 11.33 1.48 -11.17
N TYR A 261 10.33 0.62 -10.99
CA TYR A 261 9.27 0.87 -10.01
C TYR A 261 9.79 0.83 -8.56
N ALA A 262 10.67 -0.11 -8.23
CA ALA A 262 11.33 -0.18 -6.92
C ALA A 262 12.17 1.08 -6.61
N VAL A 263 12.83 1.64 -7.63
CA VAL A 263 13.55 2.92 -7.50
C VAL A 263 12.58 4.06 -7.18
N PHE A 264 11.42 4.13 -7.84
CA PHE A 264 10.40 5.14 -7.49
C PHE A 264 9.89 4.99 -6.06
N LEU A 265 9.65 3.74 -5.60
CA LEU A 265 9.24 3.47 -4.23
C LEU A 265 10.25 4.00 -3.20
N GLY A 266 11.55 3.81 -3.44
CA GLY A 266 12.59 4.25 -2.52
C GLY A 266 12.94 5.73 -2.63
N ALA A 267 12.99 6.27 -3.85
CA ALA A 267 13.46 7.63 -4.10
C ALA A 267 12.36 8.69 -3.94
N SER A 268 11.12 8.36 -4.29
CA SER A 268 9.97 9.27 -4.13
C SER A 268 8.68 8.53 -3.75
N PRO A 269 8.55 8.11 -2.48
CA PRO A 269 7.31 7.52 -1.98
C PRO A 269 6.09 8.41 -2.23
N ALA A 270 6.26 9.73 -2.17
CA ALA A 270 5.21 10.70 -2.45
C ALA A 270 4.68 10.59 -3.88
N THR A 271 5.55 10.44 -4.88
CA THR A 271 5.14 10.27 -6.28
C THR A 271 4.32 9.01 -6.47
N VAL A 272 4.74 7.90 -5.85
CA VAL A 272 4.01 6.63 -5.91
C VAL A 272 2.64 6.77 -5.24
N SER A 273 2.57 7.45 -4.10
CA SER A 273 1.34 7.69 -3.34
C SER A 273 0.31 8.56 -4.06
N LEU A 274 0.78 9.37 -5.02
CA LEU A 274 -0.04 10.22 -5.89
C LEU A 274 -0.33 9.57 -7.26
N ALA A 275 0.12 8.34 -7.49
CA ALA A 275 -0.19 7.60 -8.71
C ALA A 275 -1.62 7.06 -8.68
N ALA A 276 -2.30 7.03 -9.84
CA ALA A 276 -3.63 6.44 -9.97
C ALA A 276 -3.63 4.94 -9.63
N LEU A 277 -2.56 4.21 -9.98
CA LEU A 277 -2.27 2.83 -9.59
C LEU A 277 -1.15 2.82 -8.54
N GLY A 278 -1.50 3.18 -7.30
CA GLY A 278 -0.58 3.27 -6.16
C GLY A 278 -1.33 3.18 -4.83
N PRO A 279 -0.73 3.63 -3.72
CA PRO A 279 -1.41 3.88 -2.44
C PRO A 279 -2.71 4.68 -2.56
N HIS A 280 -3.57 4.50 -1.57
CA HIS A 280 -4.90 5.11 -1.48
C HIS A 280 -5.00 6.00 -0.24
N PRO A 281 -4.19 7.06 -0.15
CA PRO A 281 -4.12 7.91 1.03
C PRO A 281 -5.43 8.65 1.34
N GLU A 282 -6.25 8.95 0.32
CA GLU A 282 -7.40 9.84 0.44
C GLU A 282 -8.48 9.34 1.41
N GLY A 283 -8.65 8.03 1.51
CA GLY A 283 -9.58 7.39 2.43
C GLY A 283 -8.91 6.81 3.67
N GLY A 284 -7.65 7.16 3.94
CA GLY A 284 -6.87 6.62 5.06
C GLY A 284 -6.69 5.11 5.00
N GLY A 285 -6.58 4.55 3.79
CA GLY A 285 -6.22 3.15 3.57
C GLY A 285 -4.73 2.96 3.79
N ARG A 286 -3.96 2.94 2.70
CA ARG A 286 -2.50 2.91 2.74
C ARG A 286 -1.95 4.21 2.19
N PHE A 287 -1.05 4.85 2.94
CA PHE A 287 -0.51 6.17 2.56
C PHE A 287 0.68 6.10 1.63
N PHE A 288 1.57 5.11 1.78
CA PHE A 288 2.75 4.91 0.93
C PHE A 288 3.08 3.41 0.79
N GLY A 289 3.97 3.07 -0.14
CA GLY A 289 4.42 1.70 -0.38
C GLY A 289 3.56 0.92 -1.36
N LEU A 290 3.55 -0.40 -1.22
CA LEU A 290 2.75 -1.29 -2.06
C LEU A 290 1.36 -1.50 -1.44
N THR A 291 0.31 -1.43 -2.25
CA THR A 291 -1.04 -1.85 -1.83
C THR A 291 -1.28 -3.30 -2.21
N ASN A 292 -2.19 -3.99 -1.51
CA ASN A 292 -2.64 -5.35 -1.89
C ASN A 292 -2.99 -5.45 -3.40
N GLN A 293 -3.55 -4.39 -3.98
CA GLN A 293 -3.80 -4.29 -5.43
C GLN A 293 -2.49 -4.34 -6.23
N VAL A 294 -1.54 -3.45 -5.96
CA VAL A 294 -0.28 -3.38 -6.71
C VAL A 294 0.58 -4.62 -6.48
N GLU A 295 0.60 -5.16 -5.26
CA GLU A 295 1.27 -6.43 -4.95
C GLU A 295 0.72 -7.58 -5.77
N THR A 296 -0.61 -7.71 -5.82
CA THR A 296 -1.26 -8.77 -6.63
C THR A 296 -0.96 -8.59 -8.12
N LEU A 297 -0.95 -7.35 -8.60
CA LEU A 297 -0.59 -7.05 -9.99
C LEU A 297 0.87 -7.43 -10.30
N LEU A 298 1.81 -7.08 -9.44
CA LEU A 298 3.24 -7.32 -9.67
C LEU A 298 3.66 -8.77 -9.36
N LEU A 299 2.87 -9.54 -8.63
CA LEU A 299 3.18 -10.93 -8.27
C LEU A 299 3.44 -11.81 -9.51
N ALA A 300 2.56 -11.73 -10.51
CA ALA A 300 2.69 -12.50 -11.75
C ALA A 300 3.94 -12.17 -12.59
N PRO A 301 4.23 -10.91 -12.96
CA PRO A 301 5.44 -10.57 -13.70
C PRO A 301 6.72 -10.89 -12.90
N THR A 302 6.68 -10.80 -11.57
CA THR A 302 7.80 -11.19 -10.71
C THR A 302 8.03 -12.70 -10.68
N LEU A 303 6.98 -13.53 -10.58
CA LEU A 303 7.11 -14.98 -10.69
C LEU A 303 7.52 -15.43 -12.10
N ALA A 304 7.00 -14.77 -13.13
CA ALA A 304 7.42 -15.02 -14.51
C ALA A 304 8.90 -14.67 -14.73
N LEU A 305 9.40 -13.58 -14.13
CA LEU A 305 10.82 -13.27 -14.11
C LEU A 305 11.63 -14.41 -13.44
N GLY A 306 11.15 -14.90 -12.30
CA GLY A 306 11.78 -16.04 -11.61
C GLY A 306 11.84 -17.31 -12.48
N ALA A 307 10.78 -17.60 -13.23
CA ALA A 307 10.71 -18.76 -14.12
C ALA A 307 11.62 -18.64 -15.35
N LEU A 308 11.92 -17.41 -15.77
CA LEU A 308 12.79 -17.12 -16.92
C LEU A 308 14.29 -17.19 -16.60
N VAL A 309 14.67 -17.31 -15.32
CA VAL A 309 16.07 -17.33 -14.88
C VAL A 309 16.46 -18.68 -14.29
N GLU A 310 17.76 -18.95 -14.22
CA GLU A 310 18.28 -20.18 -13.61
C GLU A 310 18.20 -20.13 -12.08
N LEU A 311 18.27 -21.30 -11.41
CA LEU A 311 18.14 -21.46 -9.96
C LEU A 311 18.94 -20.47 -9.08
N PRO A 312 20.23 -20.17 -9.34
CA PRO A 312 20.95 -19.19 -8.51
C PRO A 312 20.40 -17.77 -8.67
N LEU A 313 19.99 -17.40 -9.89
CA LEU A 313 19.36 -16.12 -10.18
C LEU A 313 17.92 -16.05 -9.65
N LEU A 314 17.19 -17.18 -9.60
CA LEU A 314 15.88 -17.26 -8.97
C LEU A 314 15.95 -16.84 -7.50
N ALA A 315 16.97 -17.29 -6.76
CA ALA A 315 17.18 -16.89 -5.37
C ALA A 315 17.41 -15.37 -5.24
N ILE A 316 18.19 -14.78 -6.16
CA ILE A 316 18.44 -13.32 -6.19
C ILE A 316 17.13 -12.57 -6.48
N VAL A 317 16.36 -12.99 -7.48
CA VAL A 317 15.07 -12.37 -7.81
C VAL A 317 14.09 -12.49 -6.64
N ALA A 318 14.04 -13.65 -5.99
CA ALA A 318 13.20 -13.86 -4.81
C ALA A 318 13.60 -12.92 -3.68
N LEU A 319 14.88 -12.89 -3.29
CA LEU A 319 15.38 -12.02 -2.23
C LEU A 319 15.14 -10.53 -2.54
N ALA A 320 15.42 -10.08 -3.75
CA ALA A 320 15.16 -8.71 -4.17
C ALA A 320 13.67 -8.35 -4.05
N SER A 321 12.78 -9.28 -4.46
CA SER A 321 11.33 -9.08 -4.35
C SER A 321 10.86 -9.02 -2.90
N LEU A 322 11.39 -9.89 -2.04
CA LEU A 322 11.08 -9.89 -0.61
C LEU A 322 11.56 -8.61 0.08
N VAL A 323 12.71 -8.06 -0.32
CA VAL A 323 13.17 -6.75 0.19
C VAL A 323 12.24 -5.63 -0.27
N VAL A 324 11.85 -5.60 -1.55
CA VAL A 324 10.93 -4.56 -2.08
C VAL A 324 9.59 -4.57 -1.37
N VAL A 325 9.04 -5.76 -1.07
CA VAL A 325 7.73 -5.90 -0.41
C VAL A 325 7.81 -5.78 1.11
N GLY A 326 8.90 -6.25 1.73
CA GLY A 326 9.03 -6.39 3.18
C GLY A 326 9.79 -5.29 3.91
N TRP A 327 10.48 -4.38 3.21
CA TRP A 327 11.30 -3.36 3.86
C TRP A 327 10.48 -2.16 4.32
N SER A 328 10.54 -1.80 5.61
CA SER A 328 9.67 -0.76 6.20
C SER A 328 9.81 0.59 5.51
N ARG A 329 11.03 0.94 5.05
CA ARG A 329 11.31 2.19 4.34
C ARG A 329 10.62 2.29 2.97
N LEU A 330 10.29 1.15 2.37
CA LEU A 330 9.53 1.09 1.11
C LEU A 330 8.02 0.93 1.35
N GLY A 331 7.58 0.95 2.61
CA GLY A 331 6.19 0.74 3.01
C GLY A 331 5.85 -0.74 3.08
N ALA A 332 6.59 -1.47 3.93
CA ALA A 332 6.48 -2.91 4.13
C ALA A 332 5.05 -3.42 4.26
N ASP A 333 4.80 -4.55 3.59
CA ASP A 333 3.62 -5.38 3.78
C ASP A 333 4.02 -6.77 4.28
N GLY A 334 3.67 -7.08 5.53
CA GLY A 334 3.93 -8.40 6.10
C GLY A 334 3.15 -9.51 5.40
N GLY A 335 1.92 -9.23 4.96
CA GLY A 335 1.12 -10.20 4.21
C GLY A 335 1.69 -10.39 2.81
N GLY A 336 2.04 -9.31 2.13
CA GLY A 336 2.75 -9.32 0.85
C GLY A 336 4.06 -10.13 0.91
N LEU A 337 4.86 -9.96 1.96
CA LEU A 337 6.11 -10.70 2.16
C LEU A 337 5.88 -12.22 2.17
N ILE A 338 4.88 -12.68 2.92
CA ILE A 338 4.52 -14.11 3.01
C ILE A 338 4.00 -14.62 1.67
N VAL A 339 3.20 -13.83 0.96
CA VAL A 339 2.66 -14.16 -0.36
C VAL A 339 3.77 -14.39 -1.39
N TYR A 340 4.71 -13.44 -1.49
CA TYR A 340 5.84 -13.55 -2.42
C TYR A 340 6.75 -14.70 -2.04
N ALA A 341 7.03 -14.90 -0.75
CA ALA A 341 7.85 -16.02 -0.28
C ALA A 341 7.21 -17.37 -0.63
N ALA A 342 5.89 -17.53 -0.42
CA ALA A 342 5.16 -18.73 -0.78
C ALA A 342 5.17 -19.00 -2.29
N GLY A 343 4.99 -17.96 -3.11
CA GLY A 343 5.06 -18.05 -4.56
C GLY A 343 6.44 -18.52 -5.04
N PHE A 344 7.52 -17.86 -4.58
CA PHE A 344 8.88 -18.23 -4.97
C PHE A 344 9.31 -19.59 -4.44
N ALA A 345 8.92 -19.96 -3.22
CA ALA A 345 9.18 -21.28 -2.67
C ALA A 345 8.48 -22.37 -3.48
N THR A 346 7.23 -22.15 -3.88
CA THR A 346 6.50 -23.07 -4.76
C THR A 346 7.16 -23.18 -6.13
N LEU A 347 7.53 -22.05 -6.73
CA LEU A 347 8.22 -22.03 -8.02
C LEU A 347 9.56 -22.78 -7.97
N ALA A 348 10.36 -22.56 -6.93
CA ALA A 348 11.62 -23.26 -6.71
C ALA A 348 11.40 -24.78 -6.55
N LEU A 349 10.44 -25.18 -5.71
CA LEU A 349 10.10 -26.60 -5.50
C LEU A 349 9.71 -27.31 -6.80
N LEU A 350 8.89 -26.66 -7.62
CA LEU A 350 8.43 -27.20 -8.90
C LEU A 350 9.54 -27.19 -9.97
N SER A 351 10.57 -26.37 -9.79
CA SER A 351 11.71 -26.28 -10.71
C SER A 351 12.75 -27.36 -10.46
N LEU A 352 12.79 -27.93 -9.25
CA LEU A 352 13.69 -29.03 -8.90
C LEU A 352 13.31 -30.32 -9.64
N ARG A 353 14.31 -31.11 -10.06
CA ARG A 353 14.08 -32.44 -10.63
C ARG A 353 13.58 -33.40 -9.54
N GLY A 354 12.47 -34.09 -9.79
CA GLY A 354 11.90 -35.11 -8.90
C GLY A 354 10.46 -34.82 -8.49
N ARG A 355 9.85 -35.77 -7.77
CA ARG A 355 8.49 -35.60 -7.23
C ARG A 355 8.51 -34.63 -6.04
N VAL A 356 7.49 -33.79 -5.93
CA VAL A 356 7.24 -33.01 -4.72
C VAL A 356 6.77 -33.97 -3.64
N THR A 357 7.57 -34.16 -2.60
CA THR A 357 7.22 -34.96 -1.43
C THR A 357 6.69 -34.06 -0.31
N VAL A 358 5.93 -34.63 0.62
CA VAL A 358 5.43 -33.92 1.81
C VAL A 358 6.59 -33.26 2.58
N THR A 359 7.72 -33.96 2.73
CA THR A 359 8.91 -33.43 3.39
C THR A 359 9.46 -32.19 2.69
N ARG A 360 9.56 -32.19 1.34
CA ARG A 360 10.04 -31.02 0.58
C ARG A 360 9.08 -29.84 0.70
N ALA A 361 7.77 -30.10 0.66
CA ALA A 361 6.76 -29.07 0.89
C ALA A 361 6.84 -28.48 2.30
N ALA A 362 7.00 -29.32 3.32
CA ALA A 362 7.18 -28.89 4.70
C ALA A 362 8.45 -28.05 4.89
N LEU A 363 9.58 -28.49 4.31
CA LEU A 363 10.84 -27.72 4.35
C LEU A 363 10.70 -26.36 3.67
N ALA A 364 9.99 -26.27 2.54
CA ALA A 364 9.73 -25.00 1.88
C ALA A 364 8.85 -24.08 2.74
N ALA A 365 7.82 -24.61 3.39
CA ALA A 365 6.98 -23.85 4.32
C ALA A 365 7.80 -23.31 5.50
N VAL A 366 8.67 -24.15 6.08
CA VAL A 366 9.61 -23.74 7.15
C VAL A 366 10.57 -22.66 6.65
N ALA A 367 11.12 -22.80 5.43
CA ALA A 367 12.01 -21.82 4.84
C ALA A 367 11.31 -20.46 4.62
N VAL A 368 10.06 -20.46 4.17
CA VAL A 368 9.23 -19.24 4.05
C VAL A 368 9.11 -18.52 5.39
N ILE A 369 8.77 -19.27 6.45
CA ILE A 369 8.65 -18.70 7.81
C ILE A 369 10.00 -18.17 8.30
N ALA A 370 11.06 -18.94 8.15
CA ALA A 370 12.40 -18.58 8.61
C ALA A 370 12.93 -17.31 7.90
N VAL A 371 12.79 -17.23 6.57
CA VAL A 371 13.19 -16.05 5.79
C VAL A 371 12.33 -14.84 6.16
N GLY A 372 11.02 -15.02 6.32
CA GLY A 372 10.13 -13.96 6.76
C GLY A 372 10.54 -13.38 8.11
N LEU A 373 10.79 -14.23 9.11
CA LEU A 373 11.25 -13.82 10.43
C LEU A 373 12.63 -13.14 10.39
N ALA A 374 13.55 -13.67 9.58
CA ALA A 374 14.88 -13.07 9.41
C ALA A 374 14.77 -11.65 8.83
N LEU A 375 13.95 -11.44 7.80
CA LEU A 375 13.76 -10.12 7.19
C LEU A 375 13.08 -9.13 8.15
N VAL A 376 12.07 -9.57 8.91
CA VAL A 376 11.44 -8.74 9.95
C VAL A 376 12.45 -8.37 11.05
N GLY A 377 13.31 -9.31 11.44
CA GLY A 377 14.39 -9.06 12.39
C GLY A 377 15.43 -8.06 11.88
N ILE A 378 15.88 -8.22 10.62
CA ILE A 378 16.82 -7.29 9.98
C ILE A 378 16.21 -5.89 9.87
N ASP A 379 14.94 -5.78 9.45
CA ASP A 379 14.23 -4.51 9.38
C ASP A 379 14.19 -3.83 10.76
N ALA A 380 13.83 -4.57 11.81
CA ALA A 380 13.84 -4.07 13.19
C ALA A 380 15.22 -3.60 13.65
N LEU A 381 16.29 -4.36 13.36
CA LEU A 381 17.67 -4.01 13.70
C LEU A 381 18.17 -2.76 12.96
N THR A 382 17.65 -2.49 11.75
CA THR A 382 17.99 -1.28 10.97
C THR A 382 17.14 -0.05 11.33
N GLY A 383 16.40 -0.13 12.45
CA GLY A 383 15.54 0.93 12.96
C GLY A 383 14.15 0.99 12.30
N GLY A 384 13.77 -0.06 11.57
CA GLY A 384 12.43 -0.23 11.03
C GLY A 384 11.41 -0.46 12.14
N SER A 385 10.30 0.27 12.09
CA SER A 385 9.13 0.00 12.93
C SER A 385 7.94 -0.22 12.03
N SER A 386 7.40 -1.43 12.05
CA SER A 386 6.22 -1.80 11.27
C SER A 386 5.20 -2.49 12.16
N HIS A 387 3.95 -2.50 11.72
CA HIS A 387 2.89 -3.28 12.38
C HIS A 387 3.25 -4.78 12.46
N VAL A 388 4.05 -5.28 11.51
CA VAL A 388 4.55 -6.67 11.48
C VAL A 388 5.51 -6.93 12.63
N THR A 389 6.48 -6.02 12.83
CA THR A 389 7.47 -6.11 13.92
C THR A 389 6.77 -6.12 15.29
N HIS A 390 5.75 -5.27 15.46
CA HIS A 390 4.95 -5.23 16.70
C HIS A 390 4.01 -6.43 16.89
N ALA A 391 3.48 -6.99 15.81
CA ALA A 391 2.62 -8.17 15.87
C ALA A 391 3.42 -9.41 16.26
N VAL A 392 4.57 -9.63 15.61
CA VAL A 392 5.48 -10.75 15.91
C VAL A 392 6.05 -10.63 17.32
N GLY A 393 6.51 -9.44 17.72
CA GLY A 393 7.00 -9.20 19.08
C GLY A 393 5.94 -9.29 20.17
N GLY A 394 4.65 -9.24 19.82
CA GLY A 394 3.53 -9.35 20.76
C GLY A 394 3.01 -10.77 21.00
N GLY A 395 3.60 -11.79 20.37
CA GLY A 395 3.25 -13.20 20.56
C GLY A 395 2.15 -13.75 19.64
N PRO A 396 1.92 -15.07 19.65
CA PRO A 396 1.06 -15.77 18.69
C PRO A 396 -0.41 -15.36 18.77
N ASP A 397 -0.94 -15.06 19.96
CA ASP A 397 -2.33 -14.61 20.13
C ASP A 397 -2.60 -13.30 19.40
N ARG A 398 -1.62 -12.39 19.42
CA ARG A 398 -1.72 -11.11 18.72
C ARG A 398 -1.71 -11.30 17.21
N VAL A 399 -0.87 -12.20 16.70
CA VAL A 399 -0.84 -12.57 15.27
C VAL A 399 -2.17 -13.17 14.83
N LEU A 400 -2.72 -14.12 15.59
CA LEU A 400 -4.02 -14.74 15.29
C LEU A 400 -5.16 -13.71 15.31
N SER A 401 -5.14 -12.79 16.28
CA SER A 401 -6.14 -11.72 16.37
C SER A 401 -6.09 -10.78 15.17
N ASP A 402 -4.88 -10.47 14.67
CA ASP A 402 -4.66 -9.64 13.49
C ASP A 402 -5.15 -10.35 12.21
N LEU A 403 -4.81 -11.62 12.04
CA LEU A 403 -5.32 -12.44 10.93
C LEU A 403 -6.86 -12.49 10.92
N GLY A 404 -7.48 -12.75 12.06
CA GLY A 404 -8.94 -12.76 12.17
C GLY A 404 -9.56 -11.39 11.88
N HIS A 405 -8.87 -10.29 12.21
CA HIS A 405 -9.30 -8.93 11.86
C HIS A 405 -9.23 -8.68 10.35
N ARG A 406 -8.13 -9.07 9.71
CA ARG A 406 -7.92 -8.95 8.25
C ARG A 406 -8.93 -9.78 7.45
N LEU A 407 -9.18 -11.02 7.85
CA LEU A 407 -10.18 -11.88 7.21
C LEU A 407 -11.60 -11.30 7.29
N ARG A 408 -11.98 -10.73 8.44
CA ARG A 408 -13.27 -10.04 8.58
C ARG A 408 -13.36 -8.81 7.70
N LEU A 409 -12.29 -8.02 7.60
CA LEU A 409 -12.24 -6.84 6.74
C LEU A 409 -12.34 -7.23 5.26
N SER A 410 -11.58 -8.25 4.85
CA SER A 410 -11.59 -8.84 3.51
C SER A 410 -12.99 -9.33 3.11
N TRP A 411 -13.63 -10.12 3.98
CA TRP A 411 -15.00 -10.60 3.76
C TRP A 411 -16.00 -9.45 3.62
N ARG A 412 -15.98 -8.49 4.55
CA ARG A 412 -16.85 -7.31 4.48
C ARG A 412 -16.61 -6.49 3.22
N GLY A 413 -15.36 -6.38 2.75
CA GLY A 413 -15.03 -5.70 1.50
C GLY A 413 -15.69 -6.32 0.27
N ILE A 414 -15.88 -7.65 0.27
CA ILE A 414 -16.53 -8.39 -0.81
C ILE A 414 -18.06 -8.23 -0.73
N VAL A 415 -18.67 -8.48 0.44
CA VAL A 415 -20.14 -8.55 0.56
C VAL A 415 -20.83 -7.19 0.71
N ASN A 416 -20.08 -6.11 0.95
CA ASN A 416 -20.65 -4.77 1.16
C ASN A 416 -21.25 -4.14 -0.11
N LYS A 417 -20.99 -4.70 -1.31
CA LYS A 417 -21.59 -4.24 -2.58
C LYS A 417 -21.89 -5.43 -3.49
N THR A 418 -23.05 -5.43 -4.15
CA THR A 418 -23.44 -6.48 -5.09
C THR A 418 -22.44 -6.64 -6.23
N ASP A 419 -22.03 -5.54 -6.87
CA ASP A 419 -21.03 -5.56 -7.95
C ASP A 419 -19.69 -6.18 -7.50
N HIS A 420 -19.31 -5.98 -6.23
CA HIS A 420 -18.07 -6.56 -5.70
C HIS A 420 -18.18 -8.07 -5.57
N LEU A 421 -19.33 -8.56 -5.10
CA LEU A 421 -19.60 -9.98 -4.97
C LEU A 421 -19.61 -10.67 -6.33
N GLU A 422 -20.29 -10.10 -7.33
CA GLU A 422 -20.37 -10.66 -8.68
C GLU A 422 -18.98 -10.80 -9.32
N ILE A 423 -18.19 -9.72 -9.28
CA ILE A 423 -16.82 -9.74 -9.80
C ILE A 423 -15.96 -10.75 -9.03
N ALA A 424 -16.07 -10.81 -7.69
CA ALA A 424 -15.33 -11.75 -6.88
C ALA A 424 -15.65 -13.21 -7.24
N VAL A 425 -16.94 -13.54 -7.46
CA VAL A 425 -17.38 -14.88 -7.88
C VAL A 425 -16.83 -15.22 -9.27
N VAL A 426 -16.97 -14.33 -10.25
CA VAL A 426 -16.45 -14.55 -11.61
C VAL A 426 -14.92 -14.75 -11.57
N SER A 427 -14.22 -13.93 -10.79
CA SER A 427 -12.77 -14.05 -10.61
C SER A 427 -12.37 -15.37 -9.93
N LEU A 428 -13.09 -15.79 -8.90
CA LEU A 428 -12.84 -17.07 -8.23
C LEU A 428 -13.07 -18.25 -9.18
N VAL A 429 -14.19 -18.25 -9.92
CA VAL A 429 -14.49 -19.28 -10.92
C VAL A 429 -13.39 -19.31 -11.98
N THR A 430 -12.94 -18.15 -12.46
CA THR A 430 -11.83 -18.06 -13.42
C THR A 430 -10.55 -18.71 -12.87
N LEU A 431 -10.17 -18.41 -11.62
CA LEU A 431 -9.00 -19.01 -10.98
C LEU A 431 -9.14 -20.53 -10.84
N VAL A 432 -10.32 -21.02 -10.45
CA VAL A 432 -10.62 -22.46 -10.34
C VAL A 432 -10.52 -23.14 -11.71
N VAL A 433 -11.10 -22.54 -12.75
CA VAL A 433 -11.01 -23.05 -14.12
C VAL A 433 -9.55 -23.15 -14.56
N LEU A 434 -8.76 -22.08 -14.38
CA LEU A 434 -7.33 -22.09 -14.71
C LEU A 434 -6.55 -23.12 -13.88
N ALA A 435 -6.95 -23.39 -12.63
CA ALA A 435 -6.36 -24.40 -11.78
C ALA A 435 -6.68 -25.84 -12.24
N VAL A 436 -7.76 -26.08 -12.99
CA VAL A 436 -8.14 -27.41 -13.47
C VAL A 436 -7.66 -27.66 -14.90
N LEU A 437 -7.56 -26.62 -15.72
CA LEU A 437 -7.15 -26.73 -17.13
C LEU A 437 -5.71 -27.24 -17.29
N ARG A 438 -5.55 -28.39 -17.95
CA ARG A 438 -4.24 -29.01 -18.23
C ARG A 438 -3.77 -28.77 -19.67
N PRO A 439 -2.45 -28.80 -19.95
CA PRO A 439 -1.33 -28.69 -19.01
C PRO A 439 -1.25 -27.33 -18.29
N ARG A 440 -0.75 -27.34 -17.04
CA ARG A 440 -0.44 -26.12 -16.25
C ARG A 440 1.07 -25.91 -16.23
N SER A 441 1.51 -24.65 -16.28
CA SER A 441 2.91 -24.29 -16.07
C SER A 441 3.22 -24.19 -14.57
N ARG A 442 4.49 -24.35 -14.20
CA ARG A 442 4.96 -24.19 -12.82
C ARG A 442 4.72 -22.78 -12.30
N THR A 443 4.87 -21.78 -13.18
CA THR A 443 4.60 -20.36 -12.87
C THR A 443 3.15 -20.12 -12.48
N LEU A 444 2.19 -20.73 -13.20
CA LEU A 444 0.78 -20.62 -12.85
C LEU A 444 0.47 -21.30 -11.51
N ASP A 445 1.02 -22.49 -11.27
CA ASP A 445 0.82 -23.21 -10.00
C ASP A 445 1.40 -22.41 -8.81
N ALA A 446 2.59 -21.82 -8.97
CA ALA A 446 3.19 -20.94 -7.97
C ALA A 446 2.33 -19.68 -7.71
N LEU A 447 1.80 -19.06 -8.76
CA LEU A 447 0.89 -17.91 -8.65
C LEU A 447 -0.39 -18.28 -7.90
N LEU A 448 -1.02 -19.42 -8.23
CA LEU A 448 -2.26 -19.86 -7.58
C LEU A 448 -2.05 -20.13 -6.08
N VAL A 449 -0.93 -20.74 -5.70
CA VAL A 449 -0.57 -20.93 -4.28
C VAL A 449 -0.37 -19.59 -3.59
N ALA A 450 0.38 -18.67 -4.20
CA ALA A 450 0.59 -17.33 -3.65
C ALA A 450 -0.73 -16.55 -3.49
N LEU A 451 -1.65 -16.62 -4.46
CA LEU A 451 -2.98 -16.00 -4.36
C LEU A 451 -3.83 -16.64 -3.25
N ALA A 452 -3.79 -17.96 -3.09
CA ALA A 452 -4.48 -18.64 -1.99
C ALA A 452 -3.94 -18.17 -0.63
N VAL A 453 -2.62 -18.04 -0.49
CA VAL A 453 -2.00 -17.47 0.72
C VAL A 453 -2.42 -16.01 0.90
N SER A 454 -2.46 -15.21 -0.17
CA SER A 454 -2.87 -13.80 -0.12
C SER A 454 -4.28 -13.62 0.43
N LEU A 455 -5.22 -14.46 0.00
CA LEU A 455 -6.61 -14.44 0.52
C LEU A 455 -6.70 -14.71 2.03
N VAL A 456 -5.70 -15.39 2.61
CA VAL A 456 -5.65 -15.70 4.04
C VAL A 456 -4.97 -14.59 4.83
N VAL A 457 -3.88 -14.02 4.32
CA VAL A 457 -3.03 -13.09 5.09
C VAL A 457 -3.36 -11.62 4.89
N ASN A 458 -4.03 -11.26 3.78
CA ASN A 458 -4.33 -9.88 3.43
C ASN A 458 -5.80 -9.51 3.66
N ASP A 459 -6.07 -8.21 3.76
CA ASP A 459 -7.37 -7.63 4.11
C ASP A 459 -8.18 -7.11 2.90
N SER A 460 -7.69 -7.27 1.68
CA SER A 460 -8.37 -6.86 0.43
C SER A 460 -8.75 -8.04 -0.47
N GLY A 461 -9.56 -8.99 0.02
CA GLY A 461 -9.97 -10.18 -0.75
C GLY A 461 -10.59 -9.85 -2.11
N PHE A 462 -11.35 -8.77 -2.21
CA PHE A 462 -11.90 -8.30 -3.48
C PHE A 462 -10.82 -7.96 -4.51
N ASP A 463 -9.81 -7.17 -4.13
CA ASP A 463 -8.72 -6.79 -5.03
C ASP A 463 -7.87 -8.02 -5.41
N ILE A 464 -7.62 -8.92 -4.45
CA ILE A 464 -6.84 -10.15 -4.65
C ILE A 464 -7.54 -11.07 -5.66
N LEU A 465 -8.85 -11.29 -5.54
CA LEU A 465 -9.60 -12.09 -6.51
C LEU A 465 -9.61 -11.42 -7.88
N ARG A 466 -10.00 -10.14 -7.93
CA ARG A 466 -10.16 -9.40 -9.18
C ARG A 466 -8.86 -9.33 -9.98
N PHE A 467 -7.78 -8.87 -9.34
CA PHE A 467 -6.49 -8.72 -10.01
C PHE A 467 -5.74 -10.05 -10.10
N GLY A 468 -5.94 -10.97 -9.15
CA GLY A 468 -5.39 -12.33 -9.21
C GLY A 468 -5.87 -13.08 -10.45
N ALA A 469 -7.17 -13.02 -10.75
CA ALA A 469 -7.72 -13.61 -11.97
C ALA A 469 -7.14 -12.94 -13.23
N LEU A 470 -7.04 -11.62 -13.25
CA LEU A 470 -6.47 -10.86 -14.37
C LEU A 470 -5.03 -11.30 -14.66
N VAL A 471 -4.18 -11.35 -13.63
CA VAL A 471 -2.77 -11.70 -13.82
C VAL A 471 -2.57 -13.19 -14.06
N ALA A 472 -3.44 -14.06 -13.54
CA ALA A 472 -3.44 -15.48 -13.85
C ALA A 472 -3.76 -15.74 -15.33
N ILE A 473 -4.69 -14.98 -15.92
CA ILE A 473 -4.97 -15.04 -17.37
C ILE A 473 -3.74 -14.64 -18.18
N ALA A 474 -3.03 -13.58 -17.77
CA ALA A 474 -1.81 -13.14 -18.44
C ALA A 474 -0.73 -14.24 -18.41
N VAL A 475 -0.46 -14.83 -17.24
CA VAL A 475 0.52 -15.92 -17.07
C VAL A 475 0.11 -17.17 -17.84
N PHE A 476 -1.16 -17.59 -17.73
CA PHE A 476 -1.68 -18.75 -18.47
C PHE A 476 -1.55 -18.57 -19.99
N THR A 477 -1.89 -17.38 -20.49
CA THR A 477 -1.78 -17.08 -21.92
C THR A 477 -0.33 -17.03 -22.37
N TRP A 478 0.53 -16.38 -21.59
CA TRP A 478 1.97 -16.35 -21.83
C TRP A 478 2.59 -17.74 -21.88
N SER A 479 2.35 -18.59 -20.87
CA SER A 479 2.93 -19.93 -20.81
C SER A 479 2.41 -20.88 -21.90
N ARG A 480 1.19 -20.68 -22.39
CA ARG A 480 0.61 -21.47 -23.48
C ARG A 480 1.10 -21.07 -24.86
N ARG A 481 1.44 -19.79 -25.05
CA ARG A 481 1.86 -19.24 -26.35
C ARG A 481 3.36 -19.18 -26.53
N MET A 482 4.11 -19.16 -25.44
CA MET A 482 5.56 -19.26 -25.46
C MET A 482 5.93 -20.74 -25.44
N ARG A 483 6.70 -21.20 -26.44
CA ARG A 483 7.23 -22.58 -26.50
C ARG A 483 8.40 -22.76 -25.53
N PHE A 484 8.20 -22.44 -24.26
CA PHE A 484 9.17 -22.74 -23.22
C PHE A 484 8.78 -24.02 -22.49
N ARG A 485 9.79 -24.77 -22.03
CA ARG A 485 9.59 -25.78 -21.00
C ARG A 485 9.45 -25.05 -19.67
N ASP A 486 8.25 -24.55 -19.42
CA ASP A 486 7.80 -24.03 -18.14
C ASP A 486 6.90 -25.04 -17.43
#